data_AF-A0A930T7Z8-F1
#
_entry.id   AF-A0A930T7Z8-F1
#
_cell.length_a   1.000
_cell.length_b   1.000
_cell.length_c   1.000
_cell.angle_alpha   90.00
_cell.angle_beta   90.00
_cell.angle_gamma   90.00
#
_symmetry.space_group_name_H-M   'P 1'
#
loop_
_entity.id
_entity.type
_entity.pdbx_description
1 polymer ?
#
loop_
_entity_poly.entity_id
_entity_poly.type
_entity_poly.pdbx_seq_one_letter_code
_entity_poly.pdbx_strand_id
1 'polypeptide(L)'
;MTNLSRRKFIITAGITAAGTIFVNGCSNGSNSDNSGASTNTTAKPASNVTPVTNGAKVETTKAKLGFIALTDSAPLIIAAEKGLFQKYGMTDVQVVKQTSWAATRDNLELGADQGGIDGAHLLTPMAYLISAGAITKTKQPLPMYVLARLNTNGQGISVSNRYKDLKLGKDSSPLKQVIAGGKKLTCAVTFPGGTHDLWMRSWLSAGGIDPEKDVEIIVIPPPQMVASMKAGKMDAFCVGEPWNGKLIQDQIGYSALVTGELWKDHPEKALSMRADWVDKNPNAAKAILMAVQEAQVWCDQLENKDEMSKIIATGKYLKVDALAISDRSKGKIDYGTGRVETASTVAMKFWSDNASFPYKSHDTWFITENIRWGQLPANTDVKALVDKVNRTDMWKEAAKAIGQEAAIPKSDSRGVEDILGVKFDPANPTAYLKELKIKKV
;
A
#
# COMPACT_ATOMS: atom_id res chain seq x y z
N MET A 1 15.99 -18.09 -48.25
CA MET A 1 16.54 -19.47 -48.27
C MET A 1 17.77 -19.43 -47.38
N THR A 2 17.90 -20.07 -46.22
CA THR A 2 17.32 -21.29 -45.66
C THR A 2 17.48 -21.28 -44.14
N ASN A 3 16.74 -22.17 -43.47
CA ASN A 3 16.40 -22.21 -42.05
C ASN A 3 17.53 -22.54 -41.05
N LEU A 4 17.36 -21.97 -39.85
CA LEU A 4 17.45 -22.52 -38.49
C LEU A 4 18.24 -23.83 -38.25
N SER A 5 19.03 -23.83 -37.17
CA SER A 5 18.89 -24.86 -36.12
C SER A 5 19.55 -24.45 -34.79
N ARG A 6 18.72 -24.43 -33.74
CA ARG A 6 19.11 -24.38 -32.33
C ARG A 6 19.47 -25.80 -31.87
N ARG A 7 20.61 -25.96 -31.19
CA ARG A 7 20.94 -26.95 -30.12
C ARG A 7 22.37 -27.47 -30.31
N LYS A 8 23.27 -27.03 -29.43
CA LYS A 8 24.35 -27.82 -28.80
C LYS A 8 25.24 -26.88 -27.99
N PHE A 9 25.07 -26.87 -26.67
CA PHE A 9 26.23 -26.90 -25.79
C PHE A 9 25.81 -27.44 -24.41
N ILE A 10 26.26 -28.66 -24.11
CA ILE A 10 26.07 -29.38 -22.85
C ILE A 10 27.47 -29.55 -22.24
N ILE A 11 27.62 -29.06 -21.00
CA ILE A 11 28.27 -29.66 -19.80
C ILE A 11 29.70 -30.24 -19.94
N THR A 12 30.66 -29.74 -19.13
CA THR A 12 31.28 -30.44 -17.97
C THR A 12 32.74 -30.01 -17.71
N ALA A 13 33.01 -29.51 -16.48
CA ALA A 13 34.17 -29.82 -15.61
C ALA A 13 34.16 -28.81 -14.43
N GLY A 14 34.21 -29.14 -13.14
CA GLY A 14 34.45 -30.42 -12.46
C GLY A 14 35.65 -30.35 -11.50
N ILE A 15 35.42 -29.87 -10.26
CA ILE A 15 35.90 -30.39 -8.94
C ILE A 15 37.39 -30.33 -8.59
N THR A 16 37.72 -29.83 -7.37
CA THR A 16 38.51 -30.46 -6.26
C THR A 16 38.41 -29.52 -5.02
N ALA A 17 37.65 -29.81 -3.94
CA ALA A 17 37.94 -30.60 -2.71
C ALA A 17 39.13 -30.05 -1.88
N ALA A 18 39.23 -29.99 -0.54
CA ALA A 18 38.48 -30.34 0.68
C ALA A 18 39.12 -29.47 1.81
N GLY A 19 38.49 -29.04 2.91
CA GLY A 19 38.09 -29.84 4.08
C GLY A 19 39.03 -29.58 5.27
N THR A 20 38.54 -29.01 6.38
CA THR A 20 38.97 -29.36 7.75
C THR A 20 37.98 -28.84 8.80
N ILE A 21 37.49 -29.78 9.60
CA ILE A 21 36.78 -29.58 10.88
C ILE A 21 37.81 -29.87 11.98
N PHE A 22 37.88 -29.04 13.01
CA PHE A 22 38.40 -29.44 14.33
C PHE A 22 37.59 -28.79 15.45
N VAL A 23 37.49 -29.54 16.55
CA VAL A 23 36.61 -29.37 17.70
C VAL A 23 37.46 -29.11 18.96
N ASN A 24 36.88 -28.33 19.89
CA ASN A 24 37.14 -28.18 21.34
C ASN A 24 38.37 -27.42 21.86
N GLY A 25 38.12 -26.63 22.92
CA GLY A 25 39.11 -26.34 23.95
C GLY A 25 38.84 -25.05 24.74
N CYS A 26 38.28 -25.18 25.93
CA CYS A 26 38.15 -24.12 26.94
C CYS A 26 39.52 -23.55 27.38
N SER A 27 39.59 -22.24 27.63
CA SER A 27 40.44 -21.70 28.71
C SER A 27 39.96 -20.32 29.16
N ASN A 28 39.71 -20.22 30.48
CA ASN A 28 39.51 -19.00 31.24
C ASN A 28 40.68 -18.01 31.09
N GLY A 29 40.36 -16.71 31.07
CA GLY A 29 41.33 -15.62 31.19
C GLY A 29 40.60 -14.31 31.43
N SER A 30 40.43 -13.98 32.70
CA SER A 30 39.85 -12.75 33.25
C SER A 30 40.57 -11.48 32.77
N ASN A 31 39.81 -10.48 32.33
CA ASN A 31 39.97 -9.12 32.84
C ASN A 31 38.72 -8.26 32.62
N SER A 32 38.40 -7.53 33.67
CA SER A 32 37.29 -6.61 33.91
C SER A 32 37.40 -5.33 33.08
N ASP A 33 36.29 -4.84 32.51
CA ASP A 33 35.58 -3.65 33.04
C ASP A 33 34.48 -3.11 32.10
N ASN A 34 33.43 -2.63 32.74
CA ASN A 34 32.35 -1.73 32.29
C ASN A 34 31.23 -2.23 31.35
N SER A 35 30.35 -3.01 32.00
CA SER A 35 28.88 -2.84 32.05
C SER A 35 28.24 -1.68 31.26
N GLY A 36 27.55 -2.05 30.17
CA GLY A 36 26.37 -1.37 29.64
C GLY A 36 25.39 -2.45 29.18
N ALA A 37 24.41 -2.79 30.03
CA ALA A 37 23.53 -3.93 29.86
C ALA A 37 22.70 -3.84 28.56
N SER A 38 23.02 -4.71 27.60
CA SER A 38 22.16 -5.08 26.48
C SER A 38 21.05 -5.99 27.01
N THR A 39 19.90 -5.41 27.35
CA THR A 39 18.69 -6.18 27.62
C THR A 39 18.11 -6.71 26.31
N ASN A 40 18.43 -7.97 26.01
CA ASN A 40 17.65 -8.80 25.11
C ASN A 40 16.21 -8.87 25.63
N THR A 41 15.36 -7.98 25.12
CA THR A 41 13.91 -8.05 25.34
C THR A 41 13.34 -9.08 24.36
N THR A 42 13.32 -10.33 24.78
CA THR A 42 12.36 -11.31 24.26
C THR A 42 10.96 -10.72 24.44
N ALA A 43 10.32 -10.38 23.33
CA ALA A 43 8.95 -9.88 23.32
C ALA A 43 8.05 -10.86 24.08
N LYS A 44 7.46 -10.38 25.16
CA LYS A 44 6.42 -11.07 25.91
C LYS A 44 5.22 -11.27 24.98
N PRO A 45 4.56 -12.44 24.96
CA PRO A 45 3.33 -12.60 24.18
C PRO A 45 2.33 -11.54 24.61
N ALA A 46 1.74 -10.84 23.64
CA ALA A 46 0.67 -9.89 23.91
C ALA A 46 -0.49 -10.60 24.64
N SER A 47 -1.07 -9.85 25.57
CA SER A 47 -2.26 -10.09 26.42
C SER A 47 -3.18 -11.26 26.03
N ASN A 48 -3.64 -12.01 27.04
CA ASN A 48 -4.72 -12.99 26.98
C ASN A 48 -5.88 -12.52 26.09
N VAL A 49 -5.87 -12.91 24.82
CA VAL A 49 -6.99 -12.70 23.92
C VAL A 49 -7.99 -13.82 24.21
N THR A 50 -9.06 -13.49 24.93
CA THR A 50 -10.15 -14.44 25.15
C THR A 50 -10.82 -14.75 23.81
N PRO A 51 -10.88 -16.01 23.38
CA PRO A 51 -11.60 -16.39 22.16
C PRO A 51 -13.07 -15.97 22.26
N VAL A 52 -13.66 -15.53 21.14
CA VAL A 52 -15.11 -15.28 21.10
C VAL A 52 -15.82 -16.63 21.14
N THR A 53 -16.39 -16.99 22.29
CA THR A 53 -16.98 -18.31 22.55
C THR A 53 -18.33 -18.56 21.86
N ASN A 54 -18.93 -17.54 21.24
CA ASN A 54 -20.24 -17.61 20.56
C ASN A 54 -20.18 -17.22 19.05
N GLY A 55 -19.02 -17.31 18.41
CA GLY A 55 -18.89 -17.04 16.97
C GLY A 55 -19.39 -18.18 16.09
N ALA A 56 -19.92 -17.86 14.90
CA ALA A 56 -20.20 -18.87 13.87
C ALA A 56 -18.91 -19.64 13.53
N LYS A 57 -19.01 -20.96 13.36
CA LYS A 57 -17.86 -21.80 13.00
C LYS A 57 -17.34 -21.38 11.62
N VAL A 58 -16.06 -21.04 11.53
CA VAL A 58 -15.40 -20.73 10.25
C VAL A 58 -15.26 -21.99 9.38
N GLU A 59 -15.42 -21.84 8.07
CA GLU A 59 -15.32 -22.95 7.10
C GLU A 59 -13.89 -23.48 6.98
N THR A 60 -12.93 -22.58 7.16
CA THR A 60 -11.49 -22.83 7.17
C THR A 60 -10.82 -21.93 8.20
N THR A 61 -9.71 -22.39 8.77
CA THR A 61 -8.85 -21.56 9.63
C THR A 61 -7.69 -20.92 8.86
N LYS A 62 -7.55 -21.26 7.57
CA LYS A 62 -6.41 -20.93 6.71
C LYS A 62 -6.71 -19.76 5.78
N ALA A 63 -5.79 -18.81 5.69
CA ALA A 63 -5.75 -17.82 4.62
C ALA A 63 -4.32 -17.32 4.43
N LYS A 64 -3.91 -17.03 3.19
CA LYS A 64 -2.61 -16.40 2.91
C LYS A 64 -2.81 -14.99 2.39
N LEU A 65 -2.42 -14.00 3.21
CA LEU A 65 -2.63 -12.57 2.97
C LEU A 65 -1.32 -11.87 2.61
N GLY A 66 -1.23 -11.32 1.40
CA GLY A 66 -0.07 -10.55 0.95
C GLY A 66 -0.01 -9.14 1.53
N PHE A 67 1.21 -8.63 1.75
CA PHE A 67 1.43 -7.21 2.02
C PHE A 67 2.70 -6.69 1.34
N ILE A 68 2.73 -5.39 1.02
CA ILE A 68 3.95 -4.68 0.63
C ILE A 68 4.47 -3.93 1.84
N ALA A 69 5.79 -3.84 1.98
CA ALA A 69 6.46 -3.14 3.08
C ALA A 69 6.18 -1.62 3.05
N LEU A 70 5.04 -1.24 3.59
CA LEU A 70 4.53 0.13 3.74
C LEU A 70 3.80 0.24 5.07
N THR A 71 3.77 1.43 5.66
CA THR A 71 3.11 1.68 6.95
C THR A 71 1.60 1.36 6.90
N ASP A 72 0.97 1.57 5.74
CA ASP A 72 -0.45 1.26 5.50
C ASP A 72 -0.78 -0.25 5.47
N SER A 73 0.22 -1.13 5.56
CA SER A 73 0.04 -2.56 5.83
C SER A 73 -0.11 -2.91 7.32
N ALA A 74 0.06 -1.93 8.21
CA ALA A 74 0.05 -2.14 9.65
C ALA A 74 -1.17 -2.92 10.16
N PRO A 75 -2.43 -2.68 9.74
CA PRO A 75 -3.56 -3.40 10.29
C PRO A 75 -3.49 -4.92 10.07
N LEU A 76 -2.95 -5.39 8.93
CA LEU A 76 -2.78 -6.83 8.70
C LEU A 76 -1.69 -7.44 9.59
N ILE A 77 -0.58 -6.70 9.73
CA ILE A 77 0.55 -7.14 10.56
C ILE A 77 0.13 -7.19 12.03
N ILE A 78 -0.53 -6.14 12.51
CA ILE A 78 -1.01 -6.03 13.88
C ILE A 78 -2.08 -7.08 14.17
N ALA A 79 -2.98 -7.38 13.23
CA ALA A 79 -3.95 -8.46 13.40
C ALA A 79 -3.27 -9.81 13.65
N ALA A 80 -2.13 -10.09 12.99
CA ALA A 80 -1.35 -11.30 13.23
C ALA A 80 -0.57 -11.25 14.55
N GLU A 81 0.21 -10.18 14.79
CA GLU A 81 1.10 -10.08 15.95
C GLU A 81 0.36 -9.95 17.28
N LYS A 82 -0.86 -9.38 17.27
CA LYS A 82 -1.71 -9.25 18.46
C LYS A 82 -2.72 -10.39 18.62
N GLY A 83 -2.64 -11.45 17.82
CA GLY A 83 -3.50 -12.62 17.97
C GLY A 83 -4.97 -12.41 17.56
N LEU A 84 -5.27 -11.36 16.79
CA LEU A 84 -6.64 -10.99 16.45
C LEU A 84 -7.26 -11.93 15.42
N PHE A 85 -6.47 -12.51 14.51
CA PHE A 85 -7.00 -13.57 13.63
C PHE A 85 -7.44 -14.79 14.47
N GLN A 86 -6.62 -15.21 15.43
CA GLN A 86 -6.91 -16.32 16.33
C GLN A 86 -8.15 -16.04 17.20
N LYS A 87 -8.32 -14.80 17.67
CA LYS A 87 -9.51 -14.35 18.41
C LYS A 87 -10.83 -14.74 17.74
N TYR A 88 -10.85 -14.64 16.41
CA TYR A 88 -12.02 -14.87 15.57
C TYR A 88 -11.99 -16.24 14.87
N GLY A 89 -11.17 -17.19 15.34
CA GLY A 89 -11.13 -18.58 14.84
C GLY A 89 -10.22 -18.81 13.63
N MET A 90 -9.58 -17.76 13.10
CA MET A 90 -8.65 -17.84 11.97
C MET A 90 -7.24 -18.16 12.47
N THR A 91 -7.02 -19.40 12.88
CA THR A 91 -5.80 -19.82 13.59
C THR A 91 -4.57 -20.05 12.71
N ASP A 92 -4.74 -20.16 11.39
CA ASP A 92 -3.66 -20.45 10.43
C ASP A 92 -3.63 -19.40 9.30
N VAL A 93 -3.68 -18.11 9.68
CA VAL A 93 -3.50 -17.00 8.75
C VAL A 93 -2.02 -16.68 8.58
N GLN A 94 -1.56 -16.68 7.33
CA GLN A 94 -0.20 -16.30 6.98
C GLN A 94 -0.16 -14.89 6.38
N VAL A 95 0.53 -13.97 7.04
CA VAL A 95 0.78 -12.60 6.52
C VAL A 95 2.14 -12.60 5.82
N VAL A 96 2.13 -12.52 4.48
CA VAL A 96 3.30 -12.80 3.65
C VAL A 96 3.77 -11.59 2.84
N LYS A 97 5.05 -11.25 2.99
CA LYS A 97 5.67 -10.10 2.31
C LYS A 97 5.76 -10.34 0.81
N GLN A 98 5.27 -9.38 0.03
CA GLN A 98 5.35 -9.35 -1.43
C GLN A 98 6.50 -8.44 -1.87
N THR A 99 7.11 -8.74 -3.01
CA THR A 99 8.30 -8.01 -3.51
C THR A 99 7.94 -6.77 -4.32
N SER A 100 6.78 -6.78 -4.98
CA SER A 100 6.25 -5.68 -5.79
C SER A 100 4.75 -5.86 -5.99
N TRP A 101 4.04 -4.81 -6.41
CA TRP A 101 2.62 -4.92 -6.75
C TRP A 101 2.36 -5.86 -7.94
N ALA A 102 3.29 -5.94 -8.89
CA ALA A 102 3.23 -6.92 -9.97
C ALA A 102 3.28 -8.36 -9.42
N ALA A 103 4.18 -8.66 -8.48
CA ALA A 103 4.24 -9.95 -7.83
C ALA A 103 2.98 -10.23 -6.97
N THR A 104 2.45 -9.22 -6.28
CA THR A 104 1.19 -9.35 -5.53
C THR A 104 0.04 -9.76 -6.45
N ARG A 105 -0.11 -9.10 -7.61
CA ARG A 105 -1.11 -9.50 -8.61
C ARG A 105 -0.88 -10.93 -9.08
N ASP A 106 0.35 -11.29 -9.46
CA ASP A 106 0.65 -12.62 -9.98
C ASP A 106 0.32 -13.72 -8.95
N ASN A 107 0.58 -13.46 -7.67
CA ASN A 107 0.26 -14.37 -6.59
C ASN A 107 -1.25 -14.41 -6.29
N LEU A 108 -1.98 -13.31 -6.47
CA LEU A 108 -3.45 -13.31 -6.41
C LEU A 108 -4.04 -14.12 -7.55
N GLU A 109 -3.50 -14.02 -8.77
CA GLU A 109 -3.92 -14.85 -9.91
C GLU A 109 -3.72 -16.33 -9.65
N LEU A 110 -2.58 -16.68 -9.05
CA LEU A 110 -2.24 -18.06 -8.70
C LEU A 110 -3.16 -18.63 -7.61
N GLY A 111 -3.53 -17.85 -6.60
CA GLY A 111 -4.29 -18.31 -5.43
C GLY A 111 -3.46 -19.18 -4.48
N ALA A 112 -3.83 -19.26 -3.19
CA ALA A 112 -2.97 -19.92 -2.20
C ALA A 112 -2.81 -21.43 -2.44
N ASP A 113 -3.83 -22.10 -2.98
CA ASP A 113 -3.79 -23.54 -3.30
C ASP A 113 -2.69 -23.90 -4.33
N GLN A 114 -2.24 -22.93 -5.14
CA GLN A 114 -1.16 -23.10 -6.11
C GLN A 114 0.13 -22.38 -5.68
N GLY A 115 0.24 -21.98 -4.42
CA GLY A 115 1.42 -21.30 -3.85
C GLY A 115 1.35 -19.77 -3.87
N GLY A 116 0.28 -19.20 -4.41
CA GLY A 116 -0.02 -17.76 -4.43
C GLY A 116 -0.54 -17.22 -3.10
N ILE A 117 -1.51 -16.31 -3.15
CA ILE A 117 -2.19 -15.69 -1.99
C ILE A 117 -3.71 -15.57 -2.24
N ASP A 118 -4.51 -15.59 -1.18
CA ASP A 118 -5.99 -15.50 -1.23
C ASP A 118 -6.49 -14.06 -1.20
N GLY A 119 -5.69 -13.16 -0.61
CA GLY A 119 -5.99 -11.76 -0.47
C GLY A 119 -4.75 -10.94 -0.16
N ALA A 120 -4.90 -9.63 -0.11
CA ALA A 120 -3.79 -8.73 0.17
C ALA A 120 -4.24 -7.39 0.73
N HIS A 121 -3.33 -6.77 1.47
CA HIS A 121 -3.17 -5.32 1.46
C HIS A 121 -2.82 -4.89 0.03
N LEU A 122 -3.70 -4.11 -0.61
CA LEU A 122 -3.67 -3.86 -2.05
C LEU A 122 -3.92 -2.39 -2.38
N LEU A 123 -3.35 -1.89 -3.48
CA LEU A 123 -3.78 -0.61 -4.05
C LEU A 123 -5.24 -0.76 -4.47
N THR A 124 -6.14 0.09 -3.96
CA THR A 124 -7.59 -0.01 -4.22
C THR A 124 -7.95 -0.30 -5.70
N PRO A 125 -7.47 0.47 -6.69
CA PRO A 125 -7.82 0.22 -8.10
C PRO A 125 -7.37 -1.15 -8.60
N MET A 126 -6.36 -1.80 -8.03
CA MET A 126 -5.91 -3.10 -8.51
C MET A 126 -6.99 -4.18 -8.35
N ALA A 127 -7.82 -4.15 -7.30
CA ALA A 127 -8.92 -5.11 -7.15
C ALA A 127 -9.88 -5.06 -8.34
N TYR A 128 -10.17 -3.83 -8.80
CA TYR A 128 -11.03 -3.55 -9.95
C TYR A 128 -10.37 -3.93 -11.27
N LEU A 129 -9.11 -3.52 -11.47
CA LEU A 129 -8.36 -3.81 -12.68
C LEU A 129 -8.11 -5.32 -12.86
N ILE A 130 -7.90 -6.06 -11.76
CA ILE A 130 -7.80 -7.53 -11.76
C ILE A 130 -9.17 -8.15 -12.08
N SER A 131 -10.25 -7.65 -11.45
CA SER A 131 -11.63 -8.11 -11.72
C SER A 131 -12.08 -7.88 -13.15
N ALA A 132 -11.58 -6.82 -13.80
CA ALA A 132 -11.83 -6.54 -15.22
C ALA A 132 -10.88 -7.30 -16.17
N GLY A 133 -9.84 -7.96 -15.66
CA GLY A 133 -8.80 -8.62 -16.47
C GLY A 133 -7.83 -7.65 -17.15
N ALA A 134 -7.89 -6.35 -16.82
CA ALA A 134 -7.10 -5.30 -17.48
C ALA A 134 -5.60 -5.42 -17.18
N ILE A 135 -5.25 -5.91 -15.98
CA ILE A 135 -3.85 -6.01 -15.55
C ILE A 135 -3.39 -7.44 -15.28
N THR A 136 -4.27 -8.45 -15.46
CA THR A 136 -3.95 -9.86 -15.23
C THR A 136 -2.99 -10.39 -16.30
N LYS A 137 -2.06 -11.27 -15.91
CA LYS A 137 -1.15 -11.94 -16.85
C LYS A 137 -1.89 -12.79 -17.87
N THR A 138 -2.95 -13.44 -17.41
CA THR A 138 -3.83 -14.27 -18.24
C THR A 138 -4.70 -13.47 -19.19
N LYS A 139 -4.81 -12.14 -18.99
CA LYS A 139 -5.77 -11.24 -19.66
C LYS A 139 -7.22 -11.71 -19.50
N GLN A 140 -7.50 -12.50 -18.47
CA GLN A 140 -8.83 -12.93 -18.09
C GLN A 140 -9.27 -12.23 -16.81
N PRO A 141 -10.57 -11.92 -16.67
CA PRO A 141 -11.15 -11.46 -15.41
C PRO A 141 -10.84 -12.41 -14.26
N LEU A 142 -10.35 -11.88 -13.14
CA LEU A 142 -10.28 -12.59 -11.86
C LEU A 142 -11.11 -11.83 -10.83
N PRO A 143 -12.34 -12.26 -10.54
CA PRO A 143 -13.20 -11.57 -9.58
C PRO A 143 -12.53 -11.41 -8.20
N MET A 144 -12.48 -10.18 -7.72
CA MET A 144 -11.97 -9.78 -6.40
C MET A 144 -13.08 -9.06 -5.63
N TYR A 145 -12.97 -9.06 -4.30
CA TYR A 145 -13.74 -8.18 -3.43
C TYR A 145 -12.85 -7.21 -2.66
N VAL A 146 -13.30 -5.97 -2.51
CA VAL A 146 -12.78 -4.99 -1.55
C VAL A 146 -13.62 -5.10 -0.28
N LEU A 147 -13.00 -5.58 0.81
CA LEU A 147 -13.69 -5.84 2.08
C LEU A 147 -13.58 -4.68 3.07
N ALA A 148 -12.45 -3.96 3.05
CA ALA A 148 -12.23 -2.77 3.84
C ALA A 148 -11.28 -1.83 3.12
N ARG A 149 -11.37 -0.54 3.44
CA ARG A 149 -10.24 0.37 3.24
C ARG A 149 -9.29 0.17 4.42
N LEU A 150 -7.99 -0.03 4.17
CA LEU A 150 -6.99 -0.21 5.23
C LEU A 150 -6.57 1.13 5.83
N ASN A 151 -6.47 2.17 4.99
CA ASN A 151 -6.11 3.51 5.42
C ASN A 151 -6.66 4.60 4.48
N THR A 152 -6.68 5.82 5.02
CA THR A 152 -6.67 7.07 4.25
C THR A 152 -5.35 7.80 4.46
N ASN A 153 -4.98 8.67 3.53
CA ASN A 153 -3.73 9.45 3.55
C ASN A 153 -2.45 8.60 3.65
N GLY A 154 -1.32 9.21 3.99
CA GLY A 154 -0.08 8.50 4.30
C GLY A 154 0.85 8.20 3.13
N GLN A 155 0.63 8.86 2.00
CA GLN A 155 1.53 8.82 0.85
C GLN A 155 2.14 10.19 0.61
N GLY A 156 3.17 10.23 -0.23
CA GLY A 156 3.84 11.48 -0.57
C GLY A 156 4.33 11.48 -2.00
N ILE A 157 4.57 12.69 -2.48
CA ILE A 157 5.34 12.93 -3.70
C ILE A 157 6.63 13.60 -3.26
N SER A 158 7.74 12.92 -3.52
CA SER A 158 9.07 13.41 -3.16
C SER A 158 9.94 13.59 -4.39
N VAL A 159 10.84 14.56 -4.31
CA VAL A 159 11.66 15.05 -5.41
C VAL A 159 13.13 15.03 -5.00
N SER A 160 14.00 14.70 -5.95
CA SER A 160 15.46 14.75 -5.75
C SER A 160 15.92 16.14 -5.34
N ASN A 161 16.95 16.21 -4.49
CA ASN A 161 17.58 17.48 -4.09
C ASN A 161 18.13 18.31 -5.25
N ARG A 162 18.28 17.73 -6.46
CA ARG A 162 18.59 18.47 -7.69
C ARG A 162 17.58 19.56 -8.03
N TYR A 163 16.36 19.48 -7.48
CA TYR A 163 15.27 20.43 -7.73
C TYR A 163 14.88 21.21 -6.47
N LYS A 164 15.77 21.32 -5.49
CA LYS A 164 15.48 21.99 -4.21
C LYS A 164 15.19 23.48 -4.40
N ASP A 165 15.86 24.13 -5.35
CA ASP A 165 15.69 25.55 -5.66
C ASP A 165 14.32 25.87 -6.27
N LEU A 166 13.65 24.88 -6.88
CA LEU A 166 12.28 25.03 -7.39
C LEU A 166 11.23 25.10 -6.28
N LYS A 167 11.58 24.72 -5.04
CA LYS A 167 10.70 24.73 -3.86
C LYS A 167 9.32 24.11 -4.16
N LEU A 168 9.33 22.95 -4.81
CA LEU A 168 8.11 22.29 -5.27
C LEU A 168 7.20 21.97 -4.08
N GLY A 169 5.92 22.24 -4.26
CA GLY A 169 4.87 22.01 -3.29
C GLY A 169 3.70 21.26 -3.92
N LYS A 170 2.48 21.62 -3.51
CA LYS A 170 1.25 21.25 -4.25
C LYS A 170 1.28 21.70 -5.71
N ASP A 171 1.88 22.86 -5.99
CA ASP A 171 2.07 23.33 -7.36
C ASP A 171 3.32 22.68 -7.97
N SER A 172 3.11 21.91 -9.03
CA SER A 172 4.15 21.29 -9.84
C SER A 172 4.56 22.12 -11.05
N SER A 173 3.88 23.25 -11.33
CA SER A 173 4.11 24.08 -12.51
C SER A 173 5.56 24.58 -12.69
N PRO A 174 6.39 24.80 -11.64
CA PRO A 174 7.80 25.16 -11.83
C PRO A 174 8.61 24.10 -12.60
N LEU A 175 8.19 22.82 -12.61
CA LEU A 175 8.83 21.78 -13.41
C LEU A 175 8.73 22.04 -14.92
N LYS A 176 7.77 22.85 -15.38
CA LYS A 176 7.67 23.23 -16.80
C LYS A 176 8.92 23.93 -17.32
N GLN A 177 9.59 24.72 -16.48
CA GLN A 177 10.84 25.39 -16.87
C GLN A 177 11.95 24.37 -17.11
N VAL A 178 12.00 23.30 -16.30
CA VAL A 178 12.95 22.20 -16.47
C VAL A 178 12.68 21.44 -17.77
N ILE A 179 11.41 21.14 -18.04
CA ILE A 179 10.99 20.43 -19.26
C ILE A 179 11.28 21.28 -20.50
N ALA A 180 10.93 22.57 -20.48
CA ALA A 180 11.21 23.51 -21.58
C ALA A 180 12.72 23.69 -21.84
N GLY A 181 13.56 23.51 -20.80
CA GLY A 181 15.02 23.46 -20.92
C GLY A 181 15.57 22.19 -21.58
N GLY A 182 14.70 21.29 -22.07
CA GLY A 182 15.08 20.07 -22.79
C GLY A 182 15.35 18.85 -21.91
N LYS A 183 15.15 18.95 -20.59
CA LYS A 183 15.32 17.80 -19.70
C LYS A 183 14.05 16.95 -19.67
N LYS A 184 14.18 15.67 -20.03
CA LYS A 184 13.13 14.67 -19.81
C LYS A 184 13.12 14.26 -18.34
N LEU A 185 12.10 14.70 -17.60
CA LEU A 185 11.91 14.33 -16.20
C LEU A 185 11.47 12.86 -16.09
N THR A 186 12.05 12.12 -15.16
CA THR A 186 11.63 10.75 -14.85
C THR A 186 10.90 10.70 -13.50
N CYS A 187 9.65 10.26 -13.50
CA CYS A 187 8.79 10.17 -12.32
C CYS A 187 8.46 8.69 -12.03
N ALA A 188 8.84 8.20 -10.85
CA ALA A 188 8.59 6.81 -10.46
C ALA A 188 7.27 6.66 -9.70
N VAL A 189 6.51 5.64 -10.07
CA VAL A 189 5.27 5.22 -9.43
C VAL A 189 5.35 3.73 -9.10
N THR A 190 4.40 3.21 -8.33
CA THR A 190 4.51 1.84 -7.82
C THR A 190 3.88 0.79 -8.72
N PHE A 191 2.87 1.17 -9.50
CA PHE A 191 2.13 0.29 -10.41
C PHE A 191 1.23 1.11 -11.35
N PRO A 192 1.15 0.81 -12.66
CA PRO A 192 0.27 1.54 -13.60
C PRO A 192 -1.21 1.40 -13.23
N GLY A 193 -1.95 2.51 -13.21
CA GLY A 193 -3.35 2.56 -12.75
C GLY A 193 -3.53 2.39 -11.23
N GLY A 194 -2.45 2.18 -10.50
CA GLY A 194 -2.41 2.14 -9.04
C GLY A 194 -2.58 3.53 -8.41
N THR A 195 -2.83 3.59 -7.10
CA THR A 195 -3.06 4.86 -6.39
C THR A 195 -1.93 5.88 -6.59
N HIS A 196 -0.68 5.46 -6.41
CA HIS A 196 0.50 6.33 -6.59
C HIS A 196 0.68 6.84 -8.03
N ASP A 197 0.26 6.07 -9.04
CA ASP A 197 0.25 6.52 -10.43
C ASP A 197 -0.77 7.65 -10.61
N LEU A 198 -1.98 7.45 -10.09
CA LEU A 198 -3.04 8.46 -10.13
C LEU A 198 -2.69 9.73 -9.34
N TRP A 199 -2.04 9.62 -8.17
CA TRP A 199 -1.57 10.78 -7.41
C TRP A 199 -0.49 11.57 -8.15
N MET A 200 0.50 10.87 -8.73
CA MET A 200 1.54 11.50 -9.53
C MET A 200 0.95 12.21 -10.75
N ARG A 201 0.07 11.54 -11.50
CA ARG A 201 -0.62 12.10 -12.67
C ARG A 201 -1.50 13.29 -12.30
N SER A 202 -2.19 13.23 -11.17
CA SER A 202 -3.01 14.33 -10.67
C SER A 202 -2.18 15.55 -10.32
N TRP A 203 -1.06 15.38 -9.59
CA TRP A 203 -0.14 16.46 -9.24
C TRP A 203 0.51 17.10 -10.47
N LEU A 204 0.99 16.30 -11.43
CA LEU A 204 1.58 16.80 -12.68
C LEU A 204 0.53 17.54 -13.53
N SER A 205 -0.64 16.93 -13.75
CA SER A 205 -1.68 17.53 -14.58
C SER A 205 -2.27 18.82 -13.99
N ALA A 206 -2.35 18.94 -12.65
CA ALA A 206 -2.75 20.17 -11.98
C ALA A 206 -1.76 21.32 -12.23
N GLY A 207 -0.45 21.05 -12.30
CA GLY A 207 0.56 22.02 -12.76
C GLY A 207 0.57 22.24 -14.28
N GLY A 208 -0.31 21.57 -15.01
CA GLY A 208 -0.44 21.60 -16.46
C GLY A 208 0.69 20.88 -17.20
N ILE A 209 1.25 19.83 -16.61
CA ILE A 209 2.24 18.93 -17.19
C ILE A 209 1.51 17.66 -17.63
N ASP A 210 1.62 17.30 -18.90
CA ASP A 210 1.00 16.10 -19.47
C ASP A 210 1.86 14.86 -19.14
N PRO A 211 1.41 13.98 -18.23
CA PRO A 211 2.22 12.84 -17.80
C PRO A 211 2.48 11.80 -18.90
N GLU A 212 1.79 11.89 -20.04
CA GLU A 212 2.01 11.01 -21.19
C GLU A 212 3.02 11.57 -22.19
N LYS A 213 3.35 12.86 -22.13
CA LYS A 213 4.19 13.55 -23.13
C LYS A 213 5.41 14.24 -22.53
N ASP A 214 5.21 14.91 -21.41
CA ASP A 214 6.18 15.85 -20.85
C ASP A 214 7.18 15.18 -19.89
N VAL A 215 6.86 13.97 -19.41
CA VAL A 215 7.69 13.21 -18.47
C VAL A 215 7.73 11.72 -18.87
N GLU A 216 8.65 10.99 -18.25
CA GLU A 216 8.69 9.53 -18.29
C GLU A 216 8.18 8.96 -16.97
N ILE A 217 7.08 8.18 -17.02
CA ILE A 217 6.57 7.44 -15.86
C ILE A 217 7.19 6.04 -15.85
N ILE A 218 7.92 5.71 -14.79
CA ILE A 218 8.53 4.38 -14.59
C ILE A 218 7.95 3.68 -13.37
N VAL A 219 8.01 2.35 -13.35
CA VAL A 219 7.52 1.53 -12.23
C VAL A 219 8.69 1.06 -11.38
N ILE A 220 8.64 1.37 -10.08
CA ILE A 220 9.65 0.94 -9.10
C ILE A 220 8.94 0.34 -7.88
N PRO A 221 9.33 -0.85 -7.39
CA PRO A 221 8.79 -1.40 -6.15
C PRO A 221 9.03 -0.45 -4.96
N PRO A 222 8.07 -0.27 -4.04
CA PRO A 222 8.20 0.70 -2.95
C PRO A 222 9.51 0.62 -2.14
N PRO A 223 10.00 -0.57 -1.73
CA PRO A 223 11.24 -0.67 -0.96
C PRO A 223 12.51 -0.25 -1.73
N GLN A 224 12.41 -0.07 -3.04
CA GLN A 224 13.51 0.30 -3.92
C GLN A 224 13.52 1.80 -4.28
N MET A 225 12.48 2.57 -3.91
CA MET A 225 12.32 3.97 -4.32
C MET A 225 13.52 4.84 -3.92
N VAL A 226 13.90 4.81 -2.63
CA VAL A 226 14.98 5.64 -2.07
C VAL A 226 16.33 5.30 -2.70
N ALA A 227 16.67 4.01 -2.78
CA ALA A 227 17.93 3.55 -3.37
C ALA A 227 18.01 3.88 -4.87
N SER A 228 16.90 3.78 -5.59
CA SER A 228 16.85 4.11 -7.02
C SER A 228 17.01 5.60 -7.28
N MET A 229 16.46 6.46 -6.42
CA MET A 229 16.65 7.92 -6.52
C MET A 229 18.09 8.30 -6.21
N LYS A 230 18.70 7.68 -5.18
CA LYS A 230 20.13 7.85 -4.88
C LYS A 230 21.02 7.48 -6.07
N ALA A 231 20.66 6.44 -6.80
CA ALA A 231 21.34 6.01 -8.03
C ALA A 231 21.02 6.88 -9.26
N GLY A 232 20.24 7.96 -9.10
CA GLY A 232 19.91 8.90 -10.17
C GLY A 232 18.90 8.40 -11.20
N LYS A 233 18.18 7.29 -10.93
CA LYS A 233 17.25 6.66 -11.89
C LYS A 233 15.93 7.41 -12.08
N MET A 234 15.58 8.32 -11.19
CA MET A 234 14.40 9.17 -11.28
C MET A 234 14.63 10.53 -10.63
N ASP A 235 13.77 11.48 -10.98
CA ASP A 235 13.76 12.86 -10.51
C ASP A 235 12.73 13.08 -9.40
N ALA A 236 11.59 12.39 -9.47
CA ALA A 236 10.55 12.38 -8.46
C ALA A 236 9.97 10.97 -8.28
N PHE A 237 9.34 10.69 -7.15
CA PHE A 237 8.51 9.50 -6.97
C PHE A 237 7.24 9.77 -6.16
N CYS A 238 6.22 8.95 -6.39
CA CYS A 238 5.07 8.83 -5.49
C CYS A 238 5.05 7.44 -4.85
N VAL A 239 4.98 7.40 -3.51
CA VAL A 239 4.99 6.17 -2.71
C VAL A 239 4.40 6.42 -1.33
N GLY A 240 3.93 5.36 -0.67
CA GLY A 240 3.53 5.40 0.74
C GLY A 240 4.68 5.50 1.73
N GLU A 241 4.35 5.85 2.97
CA GLU A 241 5.29 5.75 4.09
C GLU A 241 5.79 4.31 4.30
N PRO A 242 7.03 4.12 4.79
CA PRO A 242 7.93 5.12 5.37
C PRO A 242 8.96 5.71 4.38
N TRP A 243 8.81 5.46 3.07
CA TRP A 243 9.87 5.73 2.11
C TRP A 243 10.12 7.23 1.86
N ASN A 244 9.10 8.08 2.06
CA ASN A 244 9.27 9.54 1.98
C ASN A 244 10.05 10.07 3.19
N GLY A 245 9.71 9.62 4.41
CA GLY A 245 10.48 9.93 5.60
C GLY A 245 11.93 9.44 5.49
N LYS A 246 12.14 8.22 4.99
CA LYS A 246 13.47 7.66 4.77
C LYS A 246 14.31 8.47 3.77
N LEU A 247 13.70 8.95 2.68
CA LEU A 247 14.39 9.79 1.69
C LEU A 247 15.02 11.04 2.32
N ILE A 248 14.29 11.65 3.24
CA ILE A 248 14.68 12.87 3.94
C ILE A 248 15.77 12.56 4.98
N GLN A 249 15.60 11.50 5.75
CA GLN A 249 16.63 11.02 6.69
C GLN A 249 17.96 10.73 5.99
N ASP A 250 17.91 10.10 4.81
CA ASP A 250 19.08 9.79 4.01
C ASP A 250 19.62 11.01 3.22
N GLN A 251 18.99 12.19 3.34
CA GLN A 251 19.36 13.45 2.68
C GLN A 251 19.44 13.37 1.15
N ILE A 252 18.64 12.52 0.51
CA ILE A 252 18.66 12.31 -0.96
C ILE A 252 17.69 13.27 -1.67
N GLY A 253 16.59 13.64 -1.01
CA GLY A 253 15.55 14.48 -1.57
C GLY A 253 14.64 15.06 -0.50
N TYR A 254 13.54 15.66 -0.93
CA TYR A 254 12.55 16.31 -0.08
C TYR A 254 11.14 15.93 -0.53
N SER A 255 10.16 16.01 0.38
CA SER A 255 8.75 15.82 0.02
C SER A 255 8.20 17.14 -0.52
N ALA A 256 7.72 17.14 -1.76
CA ALA A 256 6.97 18.28 -2.30
C ALA A 256 5.61 18.40 -1.59
N LEU A 257 4.97 17.26 -1.33
CA LEU A 257 3.72 17.17 -0.59
C LEU A 257 3.50 15.80 0.02
N VAL A 258 2.56 15.73 0.97
CA VAL A 258 1.86 14.50 1.33
C VAL A 258 0.49 14.47 0.65
N THR A 259 0.04 13.30 0.19
CA THR A 259 -1.12 13.19 -0.71
C THR A 259 -2.44 13.66 -0.09
N GLY A 260 -2.52 13.71 1.25
CA GLY A 260 -3.67 14.29 1.93
C GLY A 260 -3.81 15.81 1.73
N GLU A 261 -2.74 16.49 1.29
CA GLU A 261 -2.78 17.89 0.84
C GLU A 261 -3.43 18.03 -0.55
N LEU A 262 -3.49 16.95 -1.36
CA LEU A 262 -4.17 16.94 -2.65
C LEU A 262 -5.68 16.67 -2.49
N TRP A 263 -6.00 15.70 -1.64
CA TRP A 263 -7.36 15.32 -1.26
C TRP A 263 -7.34 14.81 0.18
N LYS A 264 -7.95 15.59 1.08
CA LYS A 264 -8.00 15.29 2.50
C LYS A 264 -8.79 13.99 2.75
N ASP A 265 -8.18 13.08 3.49
CA ASP A 265 -8.75 11.77 3.82
C ASP A 265 -9.11 10.97 2.57
N HIS A 266 -8.28 11.06 1.53
CA HIS A 266 -8.46 10.29 0.30
C HIS A 266 -8.38 8.78 0.58
N PRO A 267 -9.16 7.98 -0.16
CA PRO A 267 -9.06 6.53 -0.11
C PRO A 267 -7.68 6.06 -0.59
N GLU A 268 -7.10 5.06 0.06
CA GLU A 268 -5.76 4.60 -0.31
C GLU A 268 -5.69 3.08 -0.47
N LYS A 269 -5.26 2.31 0.53
CA LYS A 269 -5.13 0.85 0.41
C LYS A 269 -6.41 0.13 0.80
N ALA A 270 -6.64 -1.03 0.21
CA ALA A 270 -7.76 -1.90 0.52
C ALA A 270 -7.28 -3.23 1.09
N LEU A 271 -8.08 -3.84 1.97
CA LEU A 271 -8.07 -5.28 2.16
C LEU A 271 -8.90 -5.87 1.02
N SER A 272 -8.24 -6.54 0.09
CA SER A 272 -8.90 -7.19 -1.05
C SER A 272 -8.65 -8.68 -1.05
N MET A 273 -9.66 -9.48 -1.36
CA MET A 273 -9.58 -10.94 -1.39
C MET A 273 -10.18 -11.46 -2.69
N ARG A 274 -9.74 -12.63 -3.16
CA ARG A 274 -10.36 -13.29 -4.32
C ARG A 274 -11.81 -13.62 -3.99
N ALA A 275 -12.72 -13.34 -4.91
CA ALA A 275 -14.15 -13.54 -4.69
C ALA A 275 -14.48 -15.01 -4.47
N ASP A 276 -13.84 -15.92 -5.21
CA ASP A 276 -14.03 -17.37 -5.07
C ASP A 276 -13.70 -17.88 -3.66
N TRP A 277 -12.63 -17.35 -3.05
CA TRP A 277 -12.27 -17.69 -1.68
C TRP A 277 -13.29 -17.15 -0.67
N VAL A 278 -13.75 -15.90 -0.86
CA VAL A 278 -14.74 -15.28 0.04
C VAL A 278 -16.10 -15.99 -0.07
N ASP A 279 -16.55 -16.29 -1.28
CA ASP A 279 -17.85 -16.94 -1.52
C ASP A 279 -17.86 -18.38 -0.99
N LYS A 280 -16.71 -19.08 -1.04
CA LYS A 280 -16.54 -20.41 -0.46
C LYS A 280 -16.40 -20.39 1.07
N ASN A 281 -15.87 -19.31 1.65
CA ASN A 281 -15.57 -19.22 3.08
C ASN A 281 -16.11 -17.90 3.70
N PRO A 282 -17.42 -17.64 3.64
CA PRO A 282 -17.98 -16.35 4.06
C PRO A 282 -17.80 -16.04 5.55
N ASN A 283 -17.89 -17.04 6.45
CA ASN A 283 -17.65 -16.83 7.88
C ASN A 283 -16.16 -16.58 8.15
N ALA A 284 -15.26 -17.30 7.47
CA ALA A 284 -13.83 -17.05 7.56
C ALA A 284 -13.46 -15.65 7.05
N ALA A 285 -14.04 -15.19 5.94
CA ALA A 285 -13.85 -13.85 5.41
C ALA A 285 -14.33 -12.77 6.39
N LYS A 286 -15.50 -12.96 7.01
CA LYS A 286 -16.02 -12.08 8.06
C LYS A 286 -15.11 -12.08 9.30
N ALA A 287 -14.57 -13.23 9.70
CA ALA A 287 -13.62 -13.34 10.81
C ALA A 287 -12.30 -12.58 10.54
N ILE A 288 -11.74 -12.69 9.34
CA ILE A 288 -10.59 -11.89 8.90
C ILE A 288 -10.94 -10.40 8.97
N LEU A 289 -12.11 -10.01 8.45
CA LEU A 289 -12.53 -8.62 8.41
C LEU A 289 -12.71 -8.03 9.82
N MET A 290 -13.32 -8.76 10.75
CA MET A 290 -13.42 -8.37 12.17
C MET A 290 -12.03 -8.20 12.81
N ALA A 291 -11.11 -9.14 12.58
CA ALA A 291 -9.74 -9.06 13.08
C ALA A 291 -9.01 -7.81 12.57
N VAL A 292 -9.17 -7.50 11.28
CA VAL A 292 -8.54 -6.34 10.65
C VAL A 292 -9.18 -5.03 11.13
N GLN A 293 -10.51 -4.96 11.26
CA GLN A 293 -11.18 -3.78 11.80
C GLN A 293 -10.74 -3.49 13.25
N GLU A 294 -10.65 -4.51 14.11
CA GLU A 294 -10.12 -4.33 15.47
C GLU A 294 -8.66 -3.89 15.47
N ALA A 295 -7.83 -4.43 14.57
CA ALA A 295 -6.46 -3.97 14.40
C ALA A 295 -6.40 -2.50 13.93
N GLN A 296 -7.30 -2.08 13.02
CA GLN A 296 -7.40 -0.69 12.58
C GLN A 296 -7.76 0.25 13.73
N VAL A 297 -8.76 -0.10 14.55
CA VAL A 297 -9.12 0.67 15.76
C VAL A 297 -7.90 0.86 16.65
N TRP A 298 -7.14 -0.22 16.89
CA TRP A 298 -5.94 -0.19 17.72
C TRP A 298 -4.82 0.65 17.10
N CYS A 299 -4.52 0.44 15.81
CA CYS A 299 -3.49 1.16 15.06
C CYS A 299 -3.76 2.67 14.98
N ASP A 300 -5.02 3.09 15.06
CA ASP A 300 -5.38 4.50 14.93
C ASP A 300 -5.15 5.31 16.22
N GLN A 301 -5.13 4.65 17.38
CA GLN A 301 -4.90 5.33 18.66
C GLN A 301 -3.49 5.89 18.77
N LEU A 302 -3.36 7.10 19.31
CA LEU A 302 -2.10 7.82 19.38
C LEU A 302 -1.08 7.11 20.29
N GLU A 303 -1.55 6.58 21.41
CA GLU A 303 -0.77 5.83 22.40
C GLU A 303 -0.16 4.54 21.84
N ASN A 304 -0.77 3.97 20.80
CA ASN A 304 -0.32 2.72 20.19
C ASN A 304 0.68 2.93 19.05
N LYS A 305 0.87 4.17 18.56
CA LYS A 305 1.70 4.43 17.35
C LYS A 305 3.16 4.01 17.54
N ASP A 306 3.72 4.15 18.73
CA ASP A 306 5.11 3.75 19.00
C ASP A 306 5.27 2.23 19.01
N GLU A 307 4.34 1.51 19.64
CA GLU A 307 4.33 0.05 19.64
C GLU A 307 4.10 -0.49 18.22
N MET A 308 3.10 0.05 17.50
CA MET A 308 2.84 -0.26 16.10
C MET A 308 4.10 -0.10 15.25
N SER A 309 4.79 1.04 15.39
CA SER A 309 6.01 1.34 14.62
C SER A 309 7.11 0.35 14.92
N LYS A 310 7.34 0.00 16.19
CA LYS A 310 8.34 -1.01 16.60
C LYS A 310 8.03 -2.38 16.01
N ILE A 311 6.77 -2.81 16.04
CA ILE A 311 6.35 -4.11 15.49
C ILE A 311 6.61 -4.17 13.97
N ILE A 312 6.11 -3.18 13.22
CA ILE A 312 6.18 -3.23 11.75
C ILE A 312 7.57 -2.86 11.20
N ALA A 313 8.42 -2.19 11.97
CA ALA A 313 9.79 -1.84 11.57
C ALA A 313 10.73 -3.05 11.46
N THR A 314 10.42 -4.16 12.14
CA THR A 314 11.30 -5.33 12.23
C THR A 314 11.68 -5.93 10.86
N GLY A 315 12.77 -6.70 10.81
CA GLY A 315 13.24 -7.36 9.59
C GLY A 315 12.23 -8.31 8.95
N LYS A 316 11.34 -8.90 9.77
CA LYS A 316 10.19 -9.70 9.33
C LYS A 316 9.27 -8.89 8.41
N TYR A 317 9.10 -7.60 8.69
CA TYR A 317 8.18 -6.70 8.00
C TYR A 317 8.92 -5.64 7.17
N LEU A 318 8.98 -4.38 7.60
CA LEU A 318 9.47 -3.31 6.73
C LEU A 318 11.00 -3.23 6.67
N LYS A 319 11.71 -3.69 7.70
CA LYS A 319 13.17 -3.57 7.82
C LYS A 319 13.65 -2.11 7.67
N VAL A 320 13.12 -1.25 8.52
CA VAL A 320 13.46 0.18 8.59
C VAL A 320 13.64 0.61 10.05
N ASP A 321 14.09 1.83 10.27
CA ASP A 321 14.05 2.45 11.60
C ASP A 321 12.58 2.69 12.02
N ALA A 322 12.21 2.33 13.24
CA ALA A 322 10.88 2.60 13.79
C ALA A 322 10.55 4.10 13.82
N LEU A 323 11.56 4.96 13.99
CA LEU A 323 11.39 6.41 13.98
C LEU A 323 10.95 6.94 12.61
N ALA A 324 11.36 6.28 11.52
CA ALA A 324 10.90 6.61 10.16
C ALA A 324 9.39 6.37 9.97
N ILE A 325 8.77 5.60 10.85
CA ILE A 325 7.33 5.30 10.85
C ILE A 325 6.61 6.14 11.90
N SER A 326 7.12 6.22 13.13
CA SER A 326 6.40 6.76 14.28
C SER A 326 6.10 8.26 14.12
N ASP A 327 7.08 9.06 13.67
CA ASP A 327 6.90 10.51 13.50
C ASP A 327 5.77 10.80 12.51
N ARG A 328 5.83 10.20 11.31
CA ARG A 328 4.81 10.35 10.27
C ARG A 328 3.44 9.83 10.74
N SER A 329 3.41 8.72 11.46
CA SER A 329 2.17 8.11 11.99
C SER A 329 1.50 8.93 13.11
N LYS A 330 2.26 9.82 13.76
CA LYS A 330 1.80 10.78 14.76
C LYS A 330 1.48 12.16 14.15
N GLY A 331 1.57 12.31 12.83
CA GLY A 331 1.34 13.58 12.14
C GLY A 331 2.50 14.55 12.22
N LYS A 332 3.69 14.11 12.68
CA LYS A 332 4.92 14.89 12.57
C LYS A 332 5.55 14.64 11.20
N ILE A 333 5.43 15.61 10.30
CA ILE A 333 5.87 15.52 8.90
C ILE A 333 6.96 16.56 8.66
N ASP A 334 8.20 16.11 8.65
CA ASP A 334 9.32 16.87 8.08
C ASP A 334 9.31 16.71 6.57
N TYR A 335 9.32 17.82 5.82
CA TYR A 335 9.32 17.83 4.37
C TYR A 335 10.74 17.87 3.77
N GLY A 336 11.80 18.05 4.56
CA GLY A 336 13.20 18.11 4.11
C GLY A 336 13.64 19.49 3.56
N THR A 337 12.78 20.51 3.73
CA THR A 337 12.98 21.89 3.25
C THR A 337 13.04 22.92 4.39
N GLY A 338 12.99 22.47 5.65
CA GLY A 338 12.79 23.33 6.82
C GLY A 338 11.31 23.49 7.21
N ARG A 339 10.37 23.13 6.33
CA ARG A 339 8.96 22.96 6.69
C ARG A 339 8.78 21.68 7.50
N VAL A 340 8.30 21.82 8.73
CA VAL A 340 7.93 20.71 9.62
C VAL A 340 6.53 20.96 10.16
N GLU A 341 5.63 20.01 9.96
CA GLU A 341 4.35 19.96 10.66
C GLU A 341 4.47 19.02 11.85
N THR A 342 3.91 19.38 13.00
CA THR A 342 3.98 18.55 14.22
C THR A 342 2.66 17.87 14.57
N ALA A 343 1.55 18.32 13.95
CA ALA A 343 0.21 17.80 14.17
C ALA A 343 -0.61 17.87 12.87
N SER A 344 -0.11 17.24 11.82
CA SER A 344 -0.76 17.27 10.51
C SER A 344 -2.15 16.62 10.56
N THR A 345 -3.17 17.36 10.13
CA THR A 345 -4.56 16.86 10.08
C THR A 345 -4.81 15.85 8.96
N VAL A 346 -3.81 15.64 8.11
CA VAL A 346 -3.81 14.74 6.96
C VAL A 346 -2.81 13.58 7.13
N ALA A 347 -2.48 13.25 8.38
CA ALA A 347 -1.73 12.04 8.71
C ALA A 347 -2.50 10.77 8.28
N MET A 348 -1.78 9.64 8.16
CA MET A 348 -2.38 8.35 7.88
C MET A 348 -3.37 7.96 8.98
N LYS A 349 -4.60 7.61 8.59
CA LYS A 349 -5.66 7.14 9.50
C LYS A 349 -6.08 5.74 9.11
N PHE A 350 -6.40 4.92 10.10
CA PHE A 350 -6.84 3.54 9.93
C PHE A 350 -8.31 3.34 10.30
N TRP A 351 -8.87 4.19 11.17
CA TRP A 351 -10.24 4.03 11.68
C TRP A 351 -11.06 5.33 11.76
N SER A 352 -10.49 6.38 12.37
CA SER A 352 -11.09 7.71 12.50
C SER A 352 -11.58 8.28 11.17
N ASP A 353 -12.58 9.15 11.24
CA ASP A 353 -13.20 9.77 10.05
C ASP A 353 -13.69 8.74 9.01
N ASN A 354 -14.14 7.58 9.51
CA ASN A 354 -14.57 6.42 8.72
C ASN A 354 -13.49 5.89 7.75
N ALA A 355 -12.20 6.05 8.07
CA ALA A 355 -11.09 5.67 7.19
C ALA A 355 -11.12 4.20 6.77
N SER A 356 -11.67 3.31 7.61
CA SER A 356 -11.79 1.87 7.30
C SER A 356 -12.93 1.54 6.32
N PHE A 357 -13.95 2.40 6.23
CA PHE A 357 -15.14 2.11 5.42
C PHE A 357 -14.83 2.22 3.93
N PRO A 358 -15.07 1.17 3.11
CA PRO A 358 -14.79 1.20 1.69
C PRO A 358 -15.92 1.90 0.93
N TYR A 359 -16.01 3.23 1.02
CA TYR A 359 -17.05 3.99 0.28
C TYR A 359 -17.04 3.65 -1.22
N LYS A 360 -18.22 3.37 -1.78
CA LYS A 360 -18.39 3.14 -3.22
C LYS A 360 -18.07 4.39 -4.04
N SER A 361 -18.33 5.59 -3.52
CA SER A 361 -17.96 6.85 -4.19
C SER A 361 -16.45 6.98 -4.44
N HIS A 362 -15.63 6.50 -3.50
CA HIS A 362 -14.18 6.46 -3.65
C HIS A 362 -13.73 5.52 -4.76
N ASP A 363 -14.37 4.34 -4.84
CA ASP A 363 -14.06 3.35 -5.85
C ASP A 363 -14.51 3.79 -7.25
N THR A 364 -15.64 4.49 -7.34
CA THR A 364 -16.08 5.20 -8.56
C THR A 364 -15.01 6.18 -9.05
N TRP A 365 -14.41 6.97 -8.15
CA TRP A 365 -13.34 7.89 -8.53
C TRP A 365 -12.13 7.16 -9.12
N PHE A 366 -11.67 6.09 -8.46
CA PHE A 366 -10.53 5.31 -8.95
C PHE A 366 -10.77 4.70 -10.34
N ILE A 367 -11.96 4.18 -10.60
CA ILE A 367 -12.32 3.66 -11.92
C ILE A 367 -12.40 4.79 -12.95
N THR A 368 -12.97 5.93 -12.57
CA THR A 368 -13.08 7.12 -13.42
C THR A 368 -11.69 7.64 -13.83
N GLU A 369 -10.74 7.73 -12.89
CA GLU A 369 -9.35 8.10 -13.20
C GLU A 369 -8.62 7.03 -14.04
N ASN A 370 -8.92 5.74 -13.84
CA ASN A 370 -8.38 4.70 -14.71
C ASN A 370 -8.95 4.75 -16.14
N ILE A 371 -10.19 5.23 -16.32
CA ILE A 371 -10.74 5.59 -17.64
C ILE A 371 -10.02 6.82 -18.20
N ARG A 372 -9.84 7.88 -17.40
CA ARG A 372 -9.14 9.12 -17.79
C ARG A 372 -7.79 8.84 -18.45
N TRP A 373 -7.05 7.85 -17.92
CA TRP A 373 -5.72 7.48 -18.38
C TRP A 373 -5.69 6.21 -19.24
N GLY A 374 -6.84 5.72 -19.68
CA GLY A 374 -6.95 4.60 -20.63
C GLY A 374 -6.51 3.24 -20.09
N GLN A 375 -6.43 3.07 -18.78
CA GLN A 375 -6.22 1.75 -18.14
C GLN A 375 -7.49 0.90 -18.20
N LEU A 376 -8.66 1.56 -18.23
CA LEU A 376 -9.95 0.95 -18.48
C LEU A 376 -10.57 1.57 -19.75
N PRO A 377 -11.37 0.79 -20.52
CA PRO A 377 -12.09 1.31 -21.67
C PRO A 377 -13.04 2.47 -21.30
N ALA A 378 -13.17 3.45 -22.21
CA ALA A 378 -14.05 4.61 -22.00
C ALA A 378 -15.53 4.26 -21.80
N ASN A 379 -15.97 3.09 -22.30
CA ASN A 379 -17.33 2.58 -22.16
C ASN A 379 -17.50 1.62 -20.96
N THR A 380 -16.55 1.57 -20.02
CA THR A 380 -16.68 0.76 -18.79
C THR A 380 -17.91 1.18 -18.00
N ASP A 381 -18.78 0.21 -17.66
CA ASP A 381 -19.87 0.43 -16.71
C ASP A 381 -19.30 0.53 -15.29
N VAL A 382 -19.01 1.76 -14.88
CA VAL A 382 -18.40 2.07 -13.59
C VAL A 382 -19.26 1.55 -12.44
N LYS A 383 -20.57 1.79 -12.48
CA LYS A 383 -21.47 1.43 -11.39
C LYS A 383 -21.55 -0.10 -11.23
N ALA A 384 -21.73 -0.82 -12.34
CA ALA A 384 -21.79 -2.28 -12.29
C ALA A 384 -20.48 -2.89 -11.77
N LEU A 385 -19.34 -2.34 -12.16
CA LEU A 385 -18.04 -2.81 -11.67
C LEU A 385 -17.83 -2.51 -10.17
N VAL A 386 -18.19 -1.31 -9.70
CA VAL A 386 -18.16 -0.97 -8.26
C VAL A 386 -19.07 -1.88 -7.46
N ASP A 387 -20.33 -2.05 -7.88
CA ASP A 387 -21.30 -2.87 -7.14
C ASP A 387 -20.92 -4.34 -7.07
N LYS A 388 -20.17 -4.85 -8.05
CA LYS A 388 -19.70 -6.24 -8.07
C LYS A 388 -18.51 -6.49 -7.14
N VAL A 389 -17.60 -5.54 -6.99
CA VAL A 389 -16.32 -5.74 -6.28
C VAL A 389 -16.37 -5.18 -4.85
N ASN A 390 -17.07 -4.08 -4.62
CA ASN A 390 -17.14 -3.45 -3.31
C ASN A 390 -18.09 -4.20 -2.37
N ARG A 391 -17.61 -4.60 -1.19
CA ARG A 391 -18.39 -5.34 -0.17
C ARG A 391 -18.62 -4.53 1.10
N THR A 392 -19.19 -3.34 0.99
CA THR A 392 -19.65 -2.53 2.14
C THR A 392 -20.63 -3.27 3.03
N ASP A 393 -21.43 -4.19 2.47
CA ASP A 393 -22.32 -5.07 3.21
C ASP A 393 -21.57 -5.91 4.26
N MET A 394 -20.51 -6.60 3.84
CA MET A 394 -19.69 -7.42 4.74
C MET A 394 -18.97 -6.56 5.79
N TRP A 395 -18.49 -5.37 5.40
CA TRP A 395 -17.85 -4.44 6.32
C TRP A 395 -18.79 -4.03 7.46
N LYS A 396 -20.04 -3.66 7.11
CA LYS A 396 -21.06 -3.26 8.09
C LYS A 396 -21.39 -4.40 9.04
N GLU A 397 -21.56 -5.60 8.51
CA GLU A 397 -21.82 -6.78 9.33
C GLU A 397 -20.68 -7.09 10.31
N ALA A 398 -19.43 -7.00 9.85
CA ALA A 398 -18.27 -7.18 10.72
C ALA A 398 -18.18 -6.09 11.79
N ALA A 399 -18.41 -4.83 11.42
CA ALA A 399 -18.38 -3.70 12.35
C ALA A 399 -19.43 -3.85 13.46
N LYS A 400 -20.66 -4.27 13.11
CA LYS A 400 -21.69 -4.59 14.11
C LYS A 400 -21.27 -5.72 15.05
N ALA A 401 -20.69 -6.78 14.49
CA ALA A 401 -20.27 -7.95 15.26
C ALA A 401 -19.14 -7.64 16.28
N ILE A 402 -18.33 -6.61 16.03
CA ILE A 402 -17.28 -6.14 16.96
C ILE A 402 -17.71 -4.94 17.81
N GLY A 403 -19.00 -4.59 17.84
CA GLY A 403 -19.52 -3.50 18.66
C GLY A 403 -19.21 -2.09 18.14
N GLN A 404 -18.89 -1.96 16.85
CA GLN A 404 -18.53 -0.71 16.19
C GLN A 404 -19.67 -0.15 15.31
N GLU A 405 -20.94 -0.41 15.67
CA GLU A 405 -22.09 0.04 14.88
C GLU A 405 -22.14 1.57 14.69
N ALA A 406 -21.67 2.33 15.68
CA ALA A 406 -21.59 3.79 15.60
C ALA A 406 -20.60 4.31 14.53
N ALA A 407 -19.64 3.48 14.10
CA ALA A 407 -18.67 3.83 13.05
C ALA A 407 -19.22 3.61 11.63
N ILE A 408 -20.41 3.03 11.48
CA ILE A 408 -21.03 2.76 10.18
C ILE A 408 -21.55 4.07 9.57
N PRO A 409 -21.08 4.48 8.38
CA PRO A 409 -21.61 5.66 7.70
C PRO A 409 -23.08 5.49 7.31
N LYS A 410 -23.79 6.63 7.22
CA LYS A 410 -25.21 6.67 6.81
C LYS A 410 -25.43 6.28 5.35
N SER A 411 -24.39 6.29 4.52
CA SER A 411 -24.42 6.12 3.07
C SER A 411 -23.13 5.45 2.60
N ASP A 412 -23.20 4.74 1.47
CA ASP A 412 -22.02 4.18 0.79
C ASP A 412 -21.25 5.23 -0.02
N SER A 413 -21.67 6.49 0.04
CA SER A 413 -21.04 7.64 -0.62
C SER A 413 -20.70 8.74 0.38
N ARG A 414 -19.53 9.37 0.20
CA ARG A 414 -19.13 10.61 0.90
C ARG A 414 -19.67 11.89 0.26
N GLY A 415 -20.49 11.76 -0.78
CA GLY A 415 -21.07 12.89 -1.50
C GLY A 415 -20.09 13.50 -2.52
N VAL A 416 -20.30 14.78 -2.83
CA VAL A 416 -19.45 15.52 -3.76
C VAL A 416 -18.17 15.96 -3.04
N GLU A 417 -17.03 15.61 -3.61
CA GLU A 417 -15.72 15.91 -3.03
C GLU A 417 -14.94 16.90 -3.89
N ASP A 418 -14.02 17.64 -3.26
CA ASP A 418 -13.07 18.52 -3.94
C ASP A 418 -11.74 17.79 -4.09
N ILE A 419 -11.35 17.54 -5.34
CA ILE A 419 -10.12 16.83 -5.67
C ILE A 419 -9.29 17.76 -6.53
N LEU A 420 -8.31 18.41 -5.91
CA LEU A 420 -7.43 19.40 -6.54
C LEU A 420 -8.18 20.57 -7.21
N GLY A 421 -9.22 21.07 -6.56
CA GLY A 421 -10.02 22.20 -7.06
C GLY A 421 -11.05 21.81 -8.12
N VAL A 422 -11.20 20.52 -8.41
CA VAL A 422 -12.23 19.97 -9.32
C VAL A 422 -13.25 19.21 -8.48
N LYS A 423 -14.54 19.48 -8.71
CA LYS A 423 -15.61 18.77 -8.01
C LYS A 423 -15.81 17.40 -8.62
N PHE A 424 -15.72 16.37 -7.79
CA PHE A 424 -16.09 15.01 -8.16
C PHE A 424 -17.44 14.66 -7.56
N ASP A 425 -18.45 14.55 -8.42
CA ASP A 425 -19.75 13.98 -8.07
C ASP A 425 -19.78 12.49 -8.47
N PRO A 426 -19.83 11.54 -7.52
CA PRO A 426 -19.89 10.11 -7.84
C PRO A 426 -21.16 9.71 -8.57
N ALA A 427 -22.22 10.52 -8.56
CA ALA A 427 -23.43 10.30 -9.35
C ALA A 427 -23.26 10.70 -10.83
N ASN A 428 -22.25 11.53 -11.15
CA ASN A 428 -21.97 11.98 -12.51
C ASN A 428 -20.45 12.04 -12.80
N PRO A 429 -19.75 10.88 -12.79
CA PRO A 429 -18.30 10.82 -13.01
C PRO A 429 -17.89 11.33 -14.41
N THR A 430 -18.80 11.28 -15.39
CA THR A 430 -18.55 11.80 -16.75
C THR A 430 -18.42 13.33 -16.76
N ALA A 431 -19.14 14.06 -15.89
CA ALA A 431 -18.97 15.50 -15.77
C ALA A 431 -17.58 15.87 -15.26
N TYR A 432 -17.10 15.15 -14.24
CA TYR A 432 -15.73 15.30 -13.73
C TYR A 432 -14.68 15.12 -14.83
N LEU A 433 -14.78 14.05 -15.65
CA LEU A 433 -13.84 13.83 -16.76
C LEU A 433 -13.84 14.97 -17.79
N LYS A 434 -15.00 15.57 -18.06
CA LYS A 434 -15.11 16.69 -19.02
C LYS A 434 -14.42 17.95 -18.52
N GLU A 435 -14.42 18.21 -17.21
CA GLU A 435 -13.76 19.37 -16.60
C GLU A 435 -12.23 19.29 -16.64
N LEU A 436 -11.67 18.08 -16.66
CA LEU A 436 -10.23 17.87 -16.66
C LEU A 436 -9.59 18.21 -18.02
N LYS A 437 -8.61 19.10 -18.02
CA LYS A 437 -7.95 19.58 -19.26
C LYS A 437 -7.01 18.54 -19.87
N ILE A 438 -6.24 17.83 -19.04
CA ILE A 438 -5.26 16.83 -19.47
C ILE A 438 -5.84 15.44 -19.15
N LYS A 439 -6.10 14.67 -20.20
CA LYS A 439 -6.73 13.35 -20.17
C LYS A 439 -6.52 12.63 -21.52
N LYS A 440 -6.78 11.31 -21.58
CA LYS A 440 -6.73 10.51 -22.81
C LYS A 440 -8.09 10.29 -23.48
N VAL A 441 -9.19 10.66 -22.82
CA VAL A 441 -10.57 10.43 -23.26
C VAL A 441 -11.36 11.72 -23.40
#